data_AF-A0A834GQM8-F1
#
_entry.id   AF-A0A834GQM8-F1
#
_cell.length_a   1.000
_cell.length_b   1.000
_cell.length_c   1.000
_cell.angle_alpha   90.00
_cell.angle_beta   90.00
_cell.angle_gamma   90.00
#
_symmetry.space_group_name_H-M   'P 1'
#
loop_
_entity.id
_entity.type
_entity.pdbx_description
1 polymer ?
#
loop_
_entity_poly.entity_id
_entity_poly.type
_entity_poly.pdbx_seq_one_letter_code
_entity_poly.pdbx_strand_id
1 'polypeptide(L)'
;MGSWRELLFLYLILLNILTLTVSQPDLQYYFRISESGNYSTNSTYQRNLETLLSSLPSGTDRYGFYSSSFGEDPDRVNAIVLCRGDVDLNTCRRCINDSTIKLPQLVPNYKGAIGWYDYCMLRYSNKSIYGIRATRPSYYMWNNENASSVNDFNLALRSLLDGLRSQAVSGGAHRKFATNNTVGPDFQTIYGLMQCTPDLSQIDCNNCLLGATEQISKNPRLRGKRGGRYLTPSCSLRYQTYQFFTEIPADAPPPPDAPADAPPATSGKDDNTTRRIIIIVVSTIVEFGLHLLQLKSLAPRKQSGYMAPEYAMHGQFSVKSDVFSFGVLVLEILRGQKNNSFRNGENVEDLLSYAWKTWREGTSSNVIDPVLRANSVSMREMIRCIHIGLLCVQENIAERPTMASVVLMLSSSSLSLPVPSEPAFFLHSGSTNPELPLLQEHGHEMAVSDHSTNEVSITELDPR
;
A
#
# COMPACT_ATOMS: atom_id res chain seq x y z
N MET A 1 14.67 38.88 -18.53
CA MET A 1 15.55 37.72 -18.22
C MET A 1 14.96 36.85 -17.09
N GLY A 2 13.66 36.48 -17.15
CA GLY A 2 12.99 35.64 -16.14
C GLY A 2 12.52 34.27 -16.64
N SER A 3 12.18 34.17 -17.93
CA SER A 3 11.50 32.99 -18.51
C SER A 3 12.29 31.68 -18.47
N TRP A 4 13.61 31.68 -18.71
CA TRP A 4 14.39 30.42 -18.65
C TRP A 4 14.55 29.92 -17.21
N ARG A 5 14.61 30.80 -16.20
CA ARG A 5 14.77 30.38 -14.80
C ARG A 5 13.48 29.80 -14.23
N GLU A 6 12.32 30.35 -14.60
CA GLU A 6 11.01 29.75 -14.33
C GLU A 6 10.85 28.40 -15.04
N LEU A 7 11.28 28.29 -16.31
CA LEU A 7 11.30 27.02 -17.03
C LEU A 7 12.23 26.00 -16.39
N LEU A 8 13.37 26.42 -15.83
CA LEU A 8 14.31 25.53 -15.14
C LEU A 8 13.74 25.05 -13.80
N PHE A 9 13.02 25.92 -13.07
CA PHE A 9 12.33 25.57 -11.83
C PHE A 9 11.15 24.64 -12.08
N LEU A 10 10.32 24.93 -13.10
CA LEU A 10 9.27 24.03 -13.58
C LEU A 10 9.85 22.71 -14.10
N TYR A 11 10.99 22.73 -14.78
CA TYR A 11 11.71 21.55 -15.23
C TYR A 11 12.26 20.72 -14.06
N LEU A 12 12.76 21.35 -12.99
CA LEU A 12 13.17 20.66 -11.77
C LEU A 12 11.97 20.07 -11.01
N ILE A 13 10.83 20.75 -10.99
CA ILE A 13 9.57 20.21 -10.47
C ILE A 13 9.09 19.04 -11.32
N LEU A 14 9.15 19.14 -12.66
CA LEU A 14 8.80 18.07 -13.61
C LEU A 14 9.79 16.89 -13.55
N LEU A 15 11.08 17.12 -13.32
CA LEU A 15 12.09 16.10 -13.05
C LEU A 15 11.79 15.36 -11.74
N ASN A 16 11.34 16.08 -10.71
CA ASN A 16 10.85 15.47 -9.47
C ASN A 16 9.52 14.71 -9.66
N ILE A 17 8.67 15.15 -10.61
CA ILE A 17 7.47 14.40 -11.03
C ILE A 17 7.86 13.11 -11.78
N LEU A 18 8.95 13.10 -12.54
CA LEU A 18 9.51 11.90 -13.18
C LEU A 18 10.21 10.96 -12.18
N THR A 19 10.71 11.45 -11.04
CA THR A 19 11.23 10.63 -9.94
C THR A 19 10.16 10.21 -8.93
N LEU A 20 8.94 10.76 -9.01
CA LEU A 20 7.73 10.09 -8.52
C LEU A 20 7.38 8.94 -9.46
N THR A 21 8.29 7.96 -9.59
CA THR A 21 7.81 6.60 -9.74
C THR A 21 6.88 6.39 -8.56
N VAL A 22 5.61 6.04 -8.83
CA VAL A 22 4.73 5.46 -7.82
C VAL A 22 5.59 4.48 -7.04
N SER A 23 5.88 4.81 -5.79
CA SER A 23 6.45 3.85 -4.86
C SER A 23 5.40 2.75 -4.82
N GLN A 24 5.56 1.70 -5.62
CA GLN A 24 4.69 0.54 -5.54
C GLN A 24 4.70 0.11 -4.08
N PRO A 25 3.53 -0.20 -3.50
CA PRO A 25 3.45 -0.60 -2.10
C PRO A 25 4.49 -1.69 -1.84
N ASP A 26 5.17 -1.60 -0.71
CA ASP A 26 6.16 -2.61 -0.35
C ASP A 26 5.45 -3.95 -0.13
N LEU A 27 6.10 -5.08 -0.46
CA LEU A 27 5.52 -6.40 -0.21
C LEU A 27 5.66 -6.69 1.30
N GLN A 28 4.82 -6.05 2.11
CA GLN A 28 4.96 -6.05 3.56
C GLN A 28 4.55 -7.38 4.20
N TYR A 29 3.74 -8.19 3.50
CA TYR A 29 3.14 -9.40 4.06
C TYR A 29 3.69 -10.61 3.32
N TYR A 30 4.75 -11.20 3.86
CA TYR A 30 5.38 -12.38 3.29
C TYR A 30 5.88 -13.32 4.36
N PHE A 31 6.00 -14.60 4.00
CA PHE A 31 6.50 -15.65 4.89
C PHE A 31 7.38 -16.62 4.13
N ARG A 32 8.44 -17.05 4.80
CA ARG A 32 9.21 -18.25 4.43
C ARG A 32 8.47 -19.50 4.90
N ILE A 33 8.48 -20.55 4.08
CA ILE A 33 7.89 -21.85 4.41
C ILE A 33 9.02 -22.83 4.71
N SER A 34 9.47 -22.87 5.97
CA SER A 34 10.62 -23.66 6.40
C SER A 34 10.48 -25.16 6.11
N GLU A 35 9.26 -25.70 6.12
CA GLU A 35 8.95 -27.10 5.80
C GLU A 35 9.25 -27.49 4.34
N SER A 36 9.47 -26.50 3.46
CA SER A 36 9.89 -26.74 2.06
C SER A 36 11.40 -26.95 1.94
N GLY A 37 12.18 -26.57 2.97
CA GLY A 37 13.65 -26.61 2.94
C GLY A 37 14.28 -25.48 2.12
N ASN A 38 15.60 -25.56 1.96
CA ASN A 38 16.39 -24.56 1.25
C ASN A 38 16.93 -25.10 -0.08
N TYR A 39 17.30 -24.21 -0.99
CA TYR A 39 18.04 -24.53 -2.20
C TYR A 39 19.34 -23.71 -2.26
N SER A 40 20.35 -24.23 -2.94
CA SER A 40 21.64 -23.54 -3.12
C SER A 40 21.58 -22.54 -4.27
N THR A 41 22.35 -21.45 -4.17
CA THR A 41 22.54 -20.51 -5.28
C THR A 41 23.04 -21.23 -6.53
N ASN A 42 22.53 -20.86 -7.71
CA ASN A 42 22.79 -21.47 -9.02
C ASN A 42 22.36 -22.94 -9.15
N SER A 43 21.52 -23.45 -8.24
CA SER A 43 20.95 -24.80 -8.35
C SER A 43 19.94 -24.92 -9.51
N THR A 44 19.66 -26.17 -9.91
CA THR A 44 18.57 -26.49 -10.85
C THR A 44 17.22 -25.98 -10.32
N TYR A 45 16.94 -26.17 -9.02
CA TYR A 45 15.74 -25.62 -8.38
C TYR A 45 15.61 -24.10 -8.58
N GLN A 46 16.69 -23.33 -8.37
CA GLN A 46 16.65 -21.88 -8.56
C GLN A 46 16.28 -21.52 -10.00
N ARG A 47 16.91 -22.16 -10.98
CA ARG A 47 16.62 -21.91 -12.41
C ARG A 47 15.18 -22.27 -12.77
N ASN A 48 14.67 -23.38 -12.22
CA ASN A 48 13.29 -23.81 -12.40
C ASN A 48 12.30 -22.82 -11.79
N LEU A 49 12.62 -22.31 -10.60
CA LEU A 49 11.82 -21.29 -9.92
C LEU A 49 11.77 -19.99 -10.73
N GLU A 50 12.92 -19.47 -11.15
CA GLU A 50 13.00 -18.25 -11.97
C GLU A 50 12.23 -18.39 -13.29
N THR A 51 12.37 -19.55 -13.94
CA THR A 51 11.64 -19.87 -15.18
C THR A 51 10.13 -19.88 -14.94
N LEU A 52 9.67 -20.60 -13.91
CA LEU A 52 8.25 -20.67 -13.58
C LEU A 52 7.69 -19.29 -13.23
N LEU A 53 8.34 -18.56 -12.33
CA LEU A 53 7.89 -17.24 -11.90
C LEU A 53 7.78 -16.23 -13.06
N SER A 54 8.71 -16.27 -14.02
CA SER A 54 8.67 -15.40 -15.20
C SER A 54 7.46 -15.65 -16.12
N SER A 55 6.88 -16.86 -16.08
CA SER A 55 5.73 -17.26 -16.91
C SER A 55 4.36 -16.96 -16.29
N LEU A 56 4.29 -16.68 -14.99
CA LEU A 56 3.02 -16.51 -14.27
C LEU A 56 2.19 -15.31 -14.75
N PRO A 57 2.78 -14.12 -15.03
CA PRO A 57 1.99 -12.97 -15.48
C PRO A 57 1.29 -13.23 -16.83
N SER A 58 1.99 -13.85 -17.79
CA SER A 58 1.42 -14.15 -19.11
C SER A 58 0.39 -15.28 -19.08
N GLY A 59 0.58 -16.27 -18.20
CA GLY A 59 -0.36 -17.38 -18.01
C GLY A 59 -1.67 -16.99 -17.31
N THR A 60 -1.71 -15.85 -16.61
CA THR A 60 -2.91 -15.40 -15.88
C THR A 60 -3.95 -14.79 -16.82
N ASP A 61 -5.19 -15.26 -16.70
CA ASP A 61 -6.35 -14.81 -17.48
C ASP A 61 -7.20 -13.75 -16.75
N ARG A 62 -8.34 -13.35 -17.35
CA ARG A 62 -9.26 -12.34 -16.80
C ARG A 62 -9.83 -12.68 -15.42
N TYR A 63 -9.79 -13.93 -15.00
CA TYR A 63 -10.29 -14.37 -13.69
C TYR A 63 -9.25 -14.21 -12.59
N GLY A 64 -7.98 -14.02 -12.94
CA GLY A 64 -6.92 -13.64 -12.02
C GLY A 64 -6.31 -14.78 -11.20
N PHE A 65 -6.71 -16.02 -11.48
CA PHE A 65 -6.11 -17.22 -10.86
C PHE A 65 -5.29 -17.98 -11.89
N TYR A 66 -4.09 -18.38 -11.52
CA TYR A 66 -3.26 -19.26 -12.34
C TYR A 66 -2.39 -20.14 -11.47
N SER A 67 -2.29 -21.40 -11.84
CA SER A 67 -1.44 -22.39 -11.18
C SER A 67 -0.62 -23.13 -12.23
N SER A 68 0.66 -23.32 -11.95
CA SER A 68 1.57 -24.02 -12.87
C SER A 68 2.79 -24.56 -12.14
N SER A 69 3.38 -25.60 -12.70
CA SER A 69 4.58 -26.26 -12.20
C SER A 69 5.65 -26.33 -13.27
N PHE A 70 6.92 -26.35 -12.86
CA PHE A 70 8.06 -26.47 -13.77
C PHE A 70 9.16 -27.36 -13.18
N GLY A 71 9.82 -28.13 -14.06
CA GLY A 71 10.87 -29.07 -13.69
C GLY A 71 10.36 -30.44 -13.22
N GLU A 72 11.30 -31.33 -12.93
CA GLU A 72 11.07 -32.69 -12.45
C GLU A 72 11.67 -32.89 -11.05
N ASP A 73 11.22 -33.92 -10.35
CA ASP A 73 11.74 -34.24 -9.02
C ASP A 73 13.24 -34.59 -9.08
N PRO A 74 14.08 -34.11 -8.14
CA PRO A 74 13.73 -33.41 -6.89
C PRO A 74 13.67 -31.87 -6.98
N ASP A 75 13.78 -31.30 -8.18
CA ASP A 75 13.89 -29.86 -8.45
C ASP A 75 12.60 -29.23 -9.01
N ARG A 76 11.47 -29.94 -8.91
CA ARG A 76 10.15 -29.47 -9.31
C ARG A 76 9.72 -28.28 -8.45
N VAL A 77 9.14 -27.28 -9.10
CA VAL A 77 8.56 -26.08 -8.46
C VAL A 77 7.08 -26.00 -8.81
N ASN A 78 6.24 -25.71 -7.82
CA ASN A 78 4.81 -25.47 -7.97
C ASN A 78 4.51 -24.05 -7.54
N ALA A 79 3.70 -23.32 -8.31
CA ALA A 79 3.29 -21.96 -7.98
C ALA A 79 1.78 -21.75 -8.17
N ILE A 80 1.22 -20.89 -7.33
CA ILE A 80 -0.14 -20.37 -7.41
C ILE A 80 -0.06 -18.84 -7.33
N VAL A 81 -0.80 -18.18 -8.21
CA VAL A 81 -1.11 -16.75 -8.11
C VAL A 81 -2.62 -16.55 -8.05
N LEU A 82 -3.05 -15.59 -7.25
CA LEU A 82 -4.46 -15.21 -7.14
C LEU A 82 -4.55 -13.69 -7.00
N CYS A 83 -5.16 -13.05 -7.99
CA CYS A 83 -5.58 -11.66 -7.92
C CYS A 83 -6.91 -11.53 -7.17
N ARG A 84 -7.14 -10.34 -6.61
CA ARG A 84 -8.44 -9.98 -6.07
C ARG A 84 -9.46 -9.94 -7.20
N GLY A 85 -10.65 -10.49 -6.98
CA GLY A 85 -11.60 -10.78 -8.07
C GLY A 85 -12.15 -9.57 -8.84
N ASP A 86 -12.08 -8.37 -8.26
CA ASP A 86 -12.50 -7.08 -8.85
C ASP A 86 -11.37 -6.34 -9.58
N VAL A 87 -10.16 -6.87 -9.60
CA VAL A 87 -8.99 -6.24 -10.24
C VAL A 87 -8.96 -6.60 -11.73
N ASP A 88 -8.77 -5.60 -12.59
CA ASP A 88 -8.63 -5.80 -14.03
C ASP A 88 -7.35 -6.57 -14.39
N LEU A 89 -7.34 -7.20 -15.57
CA LEU A 89 -6.25 -8.08 -15.99
C LEU A 89 -4.88 -7.38 -16.02
N ASN A 90 -4.80 -6.14 -16.47
CA ASN A 90 -3.52 -5.44 -16.59
C ASN A 90 -2.96 -5.06 -15.22
N THR A 91 -3.82 -4.65 -14.29
CA THR A 91 -3.43 -4.40 -12.89
C THR A 91 -3.05 -5.69 -12.18
N CYS A 92 -3.80 -6.77 -12.41
CA CYS A 92 -3.49 -8.11 -11.89
C CYS A 92 -2.11 -8.60 -12.36
N ARG A 93 -1.83 -8.56 -13.66
CA ARG A 93 -0.55 -8.99 -14.23
C ARG A 93 0.63 -8.17 -13.72
N ARG A 94 0.46 -6.86 -13.56
CA ARG A 94 1.48 -5.99 -12.94
C ARG A 94 1.78 -6.42 -11.51
N CYS A 95 0.74 -6.62 -10.69
CA CYS A 95 0.90 -7.08 -9.32
C CYS A 95 1.64 -8.43 -9.25
N ILE A 96 1.29 -9.37 -10.13
CA ILE A 96 1.96 -10.68 -10.19
C ILE A 96 3.43 -10.51 -10.58
N ASN A 97 3.73 -9.72 -11.60
CA ASN A 97 5.10 -9.44 -12.04
C ASN A 97 5.95 -8.78 -10.94
N ASP A 98 5.37 -7.87 -10.16
CA ASP A 98 6.09 -7.29 -9.03
C ASP A 98 6.34 -8.33 -7.94
N SER A 99 5.37 -9.23 -7.72
CA SER A 99 5.48 -10.30 -6.72
C SER A 99 6.56 -11.31 -7.09
N THR A 100 6.68 -11.67 -8.37
CA THR A 100 7.68 -12.64 -8.86
C THR A 100 9.10 -12.13 -8.69
N ILE A 101 9.29 -10.81 -8.65
CA ILE A 101 10.59 -10.16 -8.39
C ILE A 101 10.81 -9.98 -6.89
N LYS A 102 9.87 -9.37 -6.17
CA LYS A 102 10.10 -8.99 -4.75
C LYS A 102 10.10 -10.17 -3.79
N LEU A 103 9.24 -11.18 -4.00
CA LEU A 103 9.13 -12.29 -3.04
C LEU A 103 10.44 -13.10 -2.92
N PRO A 104 11.11 -13.50 -4.03
CA PRO A 104 12.42 -14.17 -3.93
C PRO A 104 13.53 -13.29 -3.36
N GLN A 105 13.48 -11.97 -3.57
CA GLN A 105 14.45 -11.04 -2.98
C GLN A 105 14.31 -10.95 -1.46
N LEU A 106 13.07 -10.95 -0.96
CA LEU A 106 12.76 -10.89 0.47
C LEU A 106 12.92 -12.25 1.17
N VAL A 107 12.81 -13.36 0.41
CA VAL A 107 12.92 -14.73 0.91
C VAL A 107 13.95 -15.54 0.09
N PRO A 108 15.23 -15.16 0.14
CA PRO A 108 16.25 -15.82 -0.67
C PRO A 108 16.50 -17.27 -0.20
N ASN A 109 16.72 -18.17 -1.15
CA ASN A 109 17.17 -19.55 -0.93
C ASN A 109 16.18 -20.50 -0.22
N TYR A 110 14.90 -20.14 -0.12
CA TYR A 110 13.86 -21.05 0.40
C TYR A 110 13.06 -21.69 -0.72
N LYS A 111 12.86 -23.00 -0.65
CA LYS A 111 12.03 -23.74 -1.61
C LYS A 111 10.54 -23.42 -1.51
N GLY A 112 10.10 -22.72 -0.46
CA GLY A 112 8.71 -22.28 -0.36
C GLY A 112 8.59 -20.90 0.27
N ALA A 113 7.76 -20.07 -0.34
CA ALA A 113 7.40 -18.75 0.16
C ALA A 113 5.98 -18.37 -0.26
N ILE A 114 5.40 -17.43 0.47
CA ILE A 114 4.14 -16.79 0.10
C ILE A 114 4.22 -15.30 0.41
N GLY A 115 3.64 -14.48 -0.46
CA GLY A 115 3.50 -13.04 -0.26
C GLY A 115 2.15 -12.52 -0.77
N TRP A 116 1.67 -11.44 -0.14
CA TRP A 116 0.45 -10.75 -0.54
C TRP A 116 0.71 -9.25 -0.74
N TYR A 117 0.28 -8.76 -1.89
CA TYR A 117 -0.10 -7.37 -2.07
C TYR A 117 -1.59 -7.18 -1.80
N ASP A 118 -2.06 -5.94 -1.94
CA ASP A 118 -3.48 -5.63 -1.91
C ASP A 118 -4.26 -6.22 -3.08
N TYR A 119 -3.63 -6.36 -4.25
CA TYR A 119 -4.27 -6.83 -5.47
C TYR A 119 -3.98 -8.28 -5.84
N CYS A 120 -2.95 -8.90 -5.28
CA CYS A 120 -2.61 -10.28 -5.61
C CYS A 120 -1.82 -10.99 -4.52
N MET A 121 -1.82 -12.31 -4.60
CA MET A 121 -1.02 -13.25 -3.82
C MET A 121 -0.14 -14.06 -4.77
N LEU A 122 1.10 -14.34 -4.35
CA LEU A 122 1.99 -15.32 -4.96
C LEU A 122 2.47 -16.31 -3.90
N ARG A 123 2.33 -17.61 -4.18
CA ARG A 123 2.92 -18.69 -3.38
C ARG A 123 3.62 -19.69 -4.28
N TYR A 124 4.81 -20.14 -3.86
CA TYR A 124 5.48 -21.28 -4.48
C TYR A 124 5.97 -22.30 -3.43
N SER A 125 6.15 -23.54 -3.86
CA SER A 125 6.70 -24.64 -3.06
C SER A 125 7.28 -25.74 -3.94
N ASN A 126 8.23 -26.51 -3.41
CA ASN A 126 8.69 -27.75 -4.02
C ASN A 126 7.69 -28.91 -3.87
N LYS A 127 6.68 -28.77 -3.00
CA LYS A 127 5.60 -29.75 -2.84
C LYS A 127 4.40 -29.33 -3.68
N SER A 128 3.57 -30.29 -4.06
CA SER A 128 2.27 -29.98 -4.66
C SER A 128 1.41 -29.18 -3.69
N ILE A 129 0.79 -28.11 -4.19
CA ILE A 129 -0.05 -27.19 -3.40
C ILE A 129 -1.45 -26.99 -4.02
N TYR A 130 -1.78 -27.74 -5.07
CA TYR A 130 -3.03 -27.58 -5.82
C TYR A 130 -4.17 -28.41 -5.22
N GLY A 131 -5.34 -27.80 -5.07
CA GLY A 131 -6.52 -28.43 -4.49
C GLY A 131 -6.38 -28.76 -2.99
N ILE A 132 -5.33 -28.26 -2.34
CA ILE A 132 -5.04 -28.54 -0.93
C ILE A 132 -5.37 -27.31 -0.09
N ARG A 133 -6.34 -27.45 0.81
CA ARG A 133 -6.71 -26.39 1.75
C ARG A 133 -5.56 -26.10 2.71
N ALA A 134 -4.99 -24.90 2.61
CA ALA A 134 -3.93 -24.38 3.46
C ALA A 134 -4.35 -23.06 4.11
N THR A 135 -4.44 -23.06 5.44
CA THR A 135 -4.78 -21.88 6.25
C THR A 135 -3.58 -21.23 6.91
N ARG A 136 -2.38 -21.82 6.77
CA ARG A 136 -1.12 -21.32 7.33
C ARG A 136 -0.06 -21.11 6.24
N PRO A 137 0.82 -20.08 6.38
CA PRO A 137 0.79 -19.05 7.43
C PRO A 137 -0.44 -18.14 7.30
N SER A 138 -0.89 -17.57 8.40
CA SER A 138 -2.02 -16.64 8.43
C SER A 138 -1.54 -15.26 8.85
N TYR A 139 -2.03 -14.22 8.19
CA TYR A 139 -1.76 -12.83 8.55
C TYR A 139 -3.06 -12.07 8.77
N TYR A 140 -3.07 -11.17 9.74
CA TYR A 140 -4.25 -10.40 10.08
C TYR A 140 -3.89 -8.94 10.35
N MET A 141 -4.77 -8.05 9.92
CA MET A 141 -4.67 -6.60 10.09
C MET A 141 -6.00 -6.08 10.60
N TRP A 142 -5.97 -5.02 11.39
CA TRP A 142 -7.17 -4.41 11.94
C TRP A 142 -7.03 -2.89 11.97
N ASN A 143 -8.17 -2.21 11.93
CA ASN A 143 -8.23 -0.79 12.21
C ASN A 143 -8.00 -0.59 13.72
N ASN A 144 -7.21 0.41 14.10
CA ASN A 144 -6.96 0.69 15.52
C ASN A 144 -8.21 1.21 16.25
N GLU A 145 -9.13 1.82 15.52
CA GLU A 145 -10.41 2.30 16.03
C GLU A 145 -11.45 1.18 16.14
N ASN A 146 -12.26 1.29 17.18
CA ASN A 146 -13.41 0.43 17.37
C ASN A 146 -14.63 0.96 16.60
N ALA A 147 -15.59 0.08 16.35
CA ALA A 147 -16.94 0.49 16.01
C ALA A 147 -17.57 1.23 17.21
N SER A 148 -18.49 2.16 16.92
CA SER A 148 -19.23 2.92 17.93
C SER A 148 -20.06 2.00 18.83
N SER A 149 -20.91 1.14 18.23
CA SER A 149 -21.57 0.02 18.89
C SER A 149 -20.92 -1.30 18.47
N VAL A 150 -20.09 -1.87 19.35
CA VAL A 150 -19.36 -3.11 19.07
C VAL A 150 -20.30 -4.28 18.80
N ASN A 151 -21.41 -4.40 19.52
CA ASN A 151 -22.31 -5.54 19.37
C ASN A 151 -23.11 -5.46 18.06
N ASP A 152 -23.73 -4.31 17.78
CA ASP A 152 -24.54 -4.13 16.57
C ASP A 152 -23.70 -4.20 15.31
N PHE A 153 -22.49 -3.62 15.34
CA PHE A 153 -21.53 -3.72 14.25
C PHE A 153 -21.15 -5.18 13.97
N ASN A 154 -20.83 -5.95 15.01
CA ASN A 154 -20.46 -7.36 14.83
C ASN A 154 -21.64 -8.22 14.34
N LEU A 155 -22.87 -7.92 14.74
CA LEU A 155 -24.07 -8.60 14.23
C LEU A 155 -24.27 -8.33 12.73
N ALA A 156 -24.23 -7.06 12.33
CA ALA A 156 -24.32 -6.67 10.92
C ALA A 156 -23.19 -7.29 10.09
N LEU A 157 -21.95 -7.23 10.61
CA LEU A 157 -20.79 -7.81 9.95
C LEU A 157 -20.91 -9.32 9.79
N ARG A 158 -21.39 -10.07 10.79
CA ARG A 158 -21.60 -11.52 10.67
C ARG A 158 -22.58 -11.86 9.56
N SER A 159 -23.72 -11.17 9.52
CA SER A 159 -24.72 -11.37 8.46
C SER A 159 -24.13 -11.10 7.07
N LEU A 160 -23.36 -10.02 6.93
CA LEU A 160 -22.66 -9.69 5.67
C LEU A 160 -21.68 -10.82 5.28
N LEU A 161 -20.82 -11.25 6.20
CA LEU A 161 -19.81 -12.29 5.95
C LEU A 161 -20.44 -13.65 5.63
N ASP A 162 -21.57 -14.01 6.25
CA ASP A 162 -22.29 -15.24 5.93
C ASP A 162 -22.86 -15.24 4.51
N GLY A 163 -23.42 -14.10 4.07
CA GLY A 163 -23.88 -13.91 2.70
C GLY A 163 -22.73 -14.00 1.69
N LEU A 164 -21.64 -13.27 1.96
CA LEU A 164 -20.43 -13.27 1.13
C LEU A 164 -19.79 -14.66 1.03
N ARG A 165 -19.72 -15.39 2.14
CA ARG A 165 -19.23 -16.78 2.15
C ARG A 165 -20.05 -17.64 1.20
N SER A 166 -21.38 -17.60 1.34
CA SER A 166 -22.29 -18.45 0.55
C SER A 166 -22.11 -18.16 -0.95
N GLN A 167 -22.01 -16.89 -1.33
CA GLN A 167 -21.78 -16.48 -2.72
C GLN A 167 -20.39 -16.89 -3.23
N ALA A 168 -19.32 -16.66 -2.46
CA ALA A 168 -17.96 -17.03 -2.86
C ALA A 168 -17.80 -18.56 -3.02
N VAL A 169 -18.42 -19.36 -2.15
CA VAL A 169 -18.42 -20.83 -2.22
C VAL A 169 -19.14 -21.33 -3.48
N SER A 170 -20.25 -20.69 -3.84
CA SER A 170 -21.01 -21.01 -5.06
C SER A 170 -20.29 -20.64 -6.36
N GLY A 171 -19.17 -19.91 -6.27
CA GLY A 171 -18.33 -19.59 -7.42
C GLY A 171 -17.80 -20.84 -8.12
N GLY A 172 -17.71 -20.78 -9.46
CA GLY A 172 -17.27 -21.90 -10.30
C GLY A 172 -15.76 -22.17 -10.26
N ALA A 173 -15.27 -22.91 -11.25
CA ALA A 173 -13.86 -23.27 -11.39
C ALA A 173 -12.95 -22.08 -11.73
N HIS A 174 -13.52 -20.99 -12.24
CA HIS A 174 -12.75 -19.82 -12.66
C HIS A 174 -12.60 -18.77 -11.56
N ARG A 175 -13.61 -18.60 -10.70
CA ARG A 175 -13.63 -17.52 -9.71
C ARG A 175 -14.52 -17.87 -8.52
N LYS A 176 -13.96 -17.78 -7.32
CA LYS A 176 -14.65 -17.96 -6.02
C LYS A 176 -14.49 -16.69 -5.20
N PHE A 177 -15.29 -15.67 -5.52
CA PHE A 177 -15.16 -14.31 -5.04
C PHE A 177 -16.54 -13.69 -4.81
N ALA A 178 -16.68 -12.91 -3.74
CA ALA A 178 -17.89 -12.14 -3.46
C ALA A 178 -17.56 -10.82 -2.77
N THR A 179 -18.33 -9.80 -3.13
CA THR A 179 -18.33 -8.48 -2.50
C THR A 179 -19.77 -8.02 -2.27
N ASN A 180 -19.99 -7.29 -1.19
CA ASN A 180 -21.28 -6.72 -0.85
C ASN A 180 -21.08 -5.70 0.28
N ASN A 181 -22.14 -5.00 0.66
CA ASN A 181 -22.15 -4.09 1.79
C ASN A 181 -23.43 -4.27 2.63
N THR A 182 -23.41 -3.74 3.84
CA THR A 182 -24.59 -3.64 4.72
C THR A 182 -24.53 -2.35 5.52
N VAL A 183 -25.68 -1.91 6.02
CA VAL A 183 -25.73 -0.79 6.97
C VAL A 183 -25.40 -1.32 8.37
N GLY A 184 -24.46 -0.67 9.05
CA GLY A 184 -24.09 -0.89 10.45
C GLY A 184 -24.65 0.20 11.38
N PRO A 185 -24.21 0.24 12.65
CA PRO A 185 -24.62 1.28 13.58
C PRO A 185 -24.26 2.68 13.08
N ASP A 186 -25.01 3.69 13.53
CA ASP A 186 -24.84 5.10 13.17
C ASP A 186 -24.87 5.38 11.65
N PHE A 187 -25.65 4.58 10.90
CA PHE A 187 -25.77 4.66 9.44
C PHE A 187 -24.44 4.47 8.71
N GLN A 188 -23.43 3.87 9.35
CA GLN A 188 -22.15 3.58 8.74
C GLN A 188 -22.26 2.34 7.85
N THR A 189 -21.91 2.46 6.57
CA THR A 189 -21.87 1.31 5.66
C THR A 189 -20.64 0.44 5.93
N ILE A 190 -20.84 -0.86 6.05
CA ILE A 190 -19.80 -1.89 6.18
C ILE A 190 -19.65 -2.56 4.81
N TYR A 191 -18.46 -2.49 4.22
CA TYR A 191 -18.10 -3.15 2.98
C TYR A 191 -17.33 -4.43 3.28
N GLY A 192 -17.65 -5.52 2.59
CA GLY A 192 -17.03 -6.82 2.82
C GLY A 192 -16.64 -7.52 1.52
N LEU A 193 -15.58 -8.31 1.60
CA LEU A 193 -15.05 -9.12 0.51
C LEU A 193 -14.56 -10.46 1.05
N MET A 194 -14.92 -11.55 0.37
CA MET A 194 -14.43 -12.90 0.65
C MET A 194 -14.02 -13.60 -0.65
N GLN A 195 -12.90 -14.33 -0.62
CA GLN A 195 -12.43 -15.08 -1.78
C GLN A 195 -11.68 -16.35 -1.39
N CYS A 196 -11.73 -17.35 -2.27
CA CYS A 196 -10.96 -18.59 -2.22
C CYS A 196 -10.11 -18.74 -3.48
N THR A 197 -9.06 -19.57 -3.41
CA THR A 197 -8.41 -20.07 -4.62
C THR A 197 -9.37 -21.01 -5.37
N PRO A 198 -9.60 -20.82 -6.69
CA PRO A 198 -10.55 -21.62 -7.47
C PRO A 198 -10.24 -23.12 -7.58
N ASP A 199 -9.02 -23.55 -7.31
CA ASP A 199 -8.62 -24.97 -7.28
C ASP A 199 -9.22 -25.77 -6.11
N LEU A 200 -9.82 -25.10 -5.12
CA LEU A 200 -10.46 -25.76 -3.99
C LEU A 200 -11.86 -26.27 -4.31
N SER A 201 -12.23 -27.38 -3.66
CA SER A 201 -13.61 -27.84 -3.62
C SER A 201 -14.52 -26.80 -2.94
N GLN A 202 -15.83 -26.87 -3.18
CA GLN A 202 -16.80 -26.02 -2.48
C GLN A 202 -16.72 -26.21 -0.96
N ILE A 203 -16.54 -27.46 -0.51
CA ILE A 203 -16.42 -27.81 0.91
C ILE A 203 -15.17 -27.17 1.53
N ASP A 204 -14.03 -27.28 0.86
CA ASP A 204 -12.76 -26.73 1.37
C ASP A 204 -12.76 -25.20 1.37
N CYS A 205 -13.32 -24.58 0.32
CA CYS A 205 -13.51 -23.13 0.28
C CYS A 205 -14.42 -22.67 1.43
N ASN A 206 -15.57 -23.34 1.63
CA ASN A 206 -16.49 -23.01 2.72
C ASN A 206 -15.82 -23.14 4.09
N ASN A 207 -15.09 -24.23 4.32
CA ASN A 207 -14.38 -24.46 5.58
C ASN A 207 -13.26 -23.45 5.81
N CYS A 208 -12.55 -23.02 4.77
CA CYS A 208 -11.53 -21.96 4.88
C CYS A 208 -12.15 -20.63 5.29
N LEU A 209 -13.22 -20.23 4.60
CA LEU A 209 -13.94 -18.97 4.84
C LEU A 209 -14.68 -18.94 6.19
N LEU A 210 -15.23 -20.07 6.63
CA LEU A 210 -15.75 -20.25 8.00
C LEU A 210 -14.65 -19.98 9.03
N GLY A 211 -13.49 -20.62 8.87
CA GLY A 211 -12.34 -20.39 9.76
C GLY A 211 -11.88 -18.93 9.77
N ALA A 212 -11.85 -18.27 8.62
CA ALA A 212 -11.54 -16.84 8.54
C ALA A 212 -12.54 -15.98 9.33
N THR A 213 -13.83 -16.28 9.22
CA THR A 213 -14.91 -15.57 9.94
C THR A 213 -14.81 -15.79 11.46
N GLU A 214 -14.45 -17.00 11.88
CA GLU A 214 -14.20 -17.31 13.28
C GLU A 214 -13.03 -16.49 13.84
N GLN A 215 -11.95 -16.32 13.07
CA GLN A 215 -10.81 -15.49 13.48
C GLN A 215 -11.21 -14.02 13.66
N ILE A 216 -12.04 -13.46 12.78
CA ILE A 216 -12.58 -12.11 12.95
C ILE A 216 -13.40 -11.99 14.25
N SER A 217 -14.21 -13.00 14.57
CA SER A 217 -15.09 -12.98 15.74
C SER A 217 -14.38 -13.23 17.07
N LYS A 218 -13.39 -14.14 17.09
CA LYS A 218 -12.77 -14.64 18.32
C LYS A 218 -11.43 -13.99 18.64
N ASN A 219 -10.71 -13.45 17.64
CA ASN A 219 -9.42 -12.82 17.89
C ASN A 219 -9.62 -11.47 18.61
N PRO A 220 -9.07 -11.29 19.83
CA PRO A 220 -9.23 -10.04 20.60
C PRO A 220 -8.74 -8.79 19.88
N ARG A 221 -7.83 -8.92 18.91
CA ARG A 221 -7.30 -7.80 18.11
C ARG A 221 -8.25 -7.34 17.01
N LEU A 222 -9.12 -8.23 16.52
CA LEU A 222 -10.04 -7.96 15.41
C LEU A 222 -11.48 -7.70 15.87
N ARG A 223 -11.87 -8.26 17.03
CA ARG A 223 -13.23 -8.17 17.55
C ARG A 223 -13.62 -6.71 17.82
N GLY A 224 -14.71 -6.26 17.21
CA GLY A 224 -15.25 -4.91 17.40
C GLY A 224 -14.48 -3.80 16.69
N LYS A 225 -13.49 -4.14 15.86
CA LYS A 225 -12.79 -3.17 15.03
C LYS A 225 -13.65 -2.76 13.84
N ARG A 226 -13.53 -1.50 13.42
CA ARG A 226 -14.26 -0.99 12.24
C ARG A 226 -13.66 -1.43 10.90
N GLY A 227 -12.51 -2.10 10.94
CA GLY A 227 -11.87 -2.68 9.77
C GLY A 227 -11.02 -3.87 10.15
N GLY A 228 -10.99 -4.88 9.28
CA GLY A 228 -10.23 -6.10 9.50
C GLY A 228 -9.92 -6.81 8.20
N ARG A 229 -8.74 -7.44 8.16
CA ARG A 229 -8.30 -8.29 7.05
C ARG A 229 -7.68 -9.56 7.61
N TYR A 230 -8.02 -10.70 7.01
CA TYR A 230 -7.48 -12.00 7.31
C TYR A 230 -7.01 -12.66 6.01
N LEU A 231 -5.73 -13.01 5.94
CA LEU A 231 -5.05 -13.55 4.77
C LEU A 231 -4.52 -14.95 5.08
N THR A 232 -4.83 -15.89 4.20
CA THR A 232 -4.26 -17.25 4.21
C THR A 232 -3.97 -17.68 2.77
N PRO A 233 -3.22 -18.78 2.55
CA PRO A 233 -2.94 -19.25 1.19
C PRO A 233 -4.19 -19.63 0.39
N SER A 234 -5.20 -20.20 1.04
CA SER A 234 -6.40 -20.74 0.37
C SER A 234 -7.58 -19.78 0.31
N CYS A 235 -7.67 -18.83 1.25
CA CYS A 235 -8.75 -17.87 1.27
C CYS A 235 -8.39 -16.57 1.98
N SER A 236 -9.14 -15.51 1.70
CA SER A 236 -9.00 -14.23 2.38
C SER A 236 -10.33 -13.55 2.62
N LEU A 237 -10.36 -12.73 3.68
CA LEU A 237 -11.50 -11.94 4.11
C LEU A 237 -11.01 -10.51 4.37
N ARG A 238 -11.73 -9.51 3.87
CA ARG A 238 -11.51 -8.09 4.20
C ARG A 238 -12.86 -7.42 4.45
N TYR A 239 -12.95 -6.62 5.51
CA TYR A 239 -14.06 -5.70 5.72
C TYR A 239 -13.53 -4.34 6.16
N GLN A 240 -14.22 -3.28 5.76
CA GLN A 240 -13.91 -1.88 6.07
C GLN A 240 -15.19 -1.05 6.11
N THR A 241 -15.13 0.14 6.70
CA THR A 241 -16.21 1.13 6.68
C THR A 241 -16.14 2.11 5.50
N TYR A 242 -15.25 1.84 4.55
CA TYR A 242 -15.12 2.55 3.29
C TYR A 242 -15.08 1.55 2.13
N GLN A 243 -15.51 1.95 0.95
CA GLN A 243 -15.46 1.10 -0.23
C GLN A 243 -14.02 0.91 -0.69
N PHE A 244 -13.59 -0.35 -0.86
CA PHE A 244 -12.22 -0.71 -1.28
C PHE A 244 -12.17 -1.66 -2.48
N PHE A 245 -13.32 -1.97 -3.05
CA PHE A 245 -13.49 -2.82 -4.23
C PHE A 245 -14.33 -2.11 -5.30
N THR A 246 -14.07 -2.47 -6.54
CA THR A 246 -14.92 -2.04 -7.67
C THR A 246 -16.08 -3.01 -7.81
N GLU A 247 -17.28 -2.48 -8.07
CA GLU A 247 -18.43 -3.32 -8.39
C GLU A 247 -18.20 -3.96 -9.76
N ILE A 248 -18.17 -5.30 -9.78
CA ILE A 248 -18.09 -6.05 -11.03
C ILE A 248 -19.53 -6.16 -11.55
N PRO A 249 -19.86 -5.67 -12.75
CA PRO A 249 -21.15 -5.94 -13.35
C PRO A 249 -21.36 -7.46 -13.41
N ALA A 250 -22.53 -7.94 -12.98
CA ALA A 250 -22.90 -9.35 -13.14
C ALA A 250 -22.63 -9.77 -14.59
N ASP A 251 -21.91 -10.89 -14.79
CA ASP A 251 -21.38 -11.31 -16.10
C ASP A 251 -22.45 -11.14 -17.20
N ALA A 252 -22.31 -10.08 -17.99
CA ALA A 252 -23.09 -9.92 -19.20
C ALA A 252 -22.70 -11.05 -20.16
N PRO A 253 -23.65 -11.67 -20.88
CA PRO A 253 -23.33 -12.71 -21.86
C PRO A 253 -22.30 -12.18 -22.88
N PRO A 254 -21.39 -13.05 -23.36
CA PRO A 254 -20.34 -12.64 -24.27
C PRO A 254 -20.94 -11.99 -25.52
N PRO A 255 -20.39 -10.84 -26.00
CA PRO A 255 -20.76 -10.29 -27.29
C PRO A 255 -20.42 -11.30 -28.40
N PRO A 256 -21.25 -11.43 -29.45
CA PRO A 256 -20.92 -12.26 -30.60
C PRO A 256 -19.66 -11.72 -31.31
N ASP A 257 -18.79 -12.64 -31.71
CA ASP A 257 -17.50 -12.37 -32.35
C ASP A 257 -17.65 -11.43 -33.57
N ALA A 258 -16.90 -10.33 -33.56
CA ALA A 258 -16.79 -9.45 -34.71
C ALA A 258 -15.75 -10.04 -35.71
N PRO A 259 -16.02 -10.04 -37.03
CA PRO A 259 -15.09 -10.57 -38.01
C PRO A 259 -13.82 -9.72 -38.09
N ALA A 260 -12.67 -10.40 -38.10
CA ALA A 260 -11.39 -9.83 -38.48
C ALA A 260 -11.34 -9.73 -40.01
N ASP A 261 -11.08 -8.52 -40.54
CA ASP A 261 -10.32 -8.32 -41.78
C ASP A 261 -10.10 -6.82 -42.05
N ALA A 262 -8.83 -6.41 -42.03
CA ALA A 262 -8.34 -5.30 -42.86
C ALA A 262 -6.85 -5.51 -43.18
N PRO A 263 -6.40 -5.34 -44.45
CA PRO A 263 -5.06 -5.71 -44.89
C PRO A 263 -4.00 -4.62 -44.62
N PRO A 264 -2.69 -4.95 -44.67
CA PRO A 264 -1.61 -3.98 -44.48
C PRO A 264 -1.27 -3.24 -45.78
N ALA A 265 -1.03 -1.93 -45.67
CA ALA A 265 -0.46 -1.12 -46.75
C ALA A 265 1.02 -0.82 -46.48
N THR A 266 1.85 -1.01 -47.51
CA THR A 266 3.31 -0.89 -47.55
C THR A 266 3.84 0.53 -47.78
N SER A 267 5.17 0.63 -47.67
CA SER A 267 6.08 1.76 -47.45
C SER A 267 6.29 2.84 -48.53
N GLY A 268 6.93 3.93 -48.08
CA GLY A 268 7.82 4.86 -48.81
C GLY A 268 7.85 6.25 -48.13
N LYS A 269 8.94 7.02 -47.97
CA LYS A 269 10.38 6.93 -48.25
C LYS A 269 11.08 8.09 -47.48
N ASP A 270 12.38 7.93 -47.24
CA ASP A 270 13.40 8.72 -46.52
C ASP A 270 13.34 10.26 -46.50
N ASP A 271 13.80 10.90 -45.40
CA ASP A 271 14.77 12.00 -45.51
C ASP A 271 15.67 12.20 -44.25
N ASN A 272 16.89 12.64 -44.53
CA ASN A 272 18.09 12.65 -43.70
C ASN A 272 18.14 13.89 -42.78
N THR A 273 17.51 13.85 -41.61
CA THR A 273 17.71 14.88 -40.55
C THR A 273 17.68 14.30 -39.12
N THR A 274 17.79 12.98 -38.96
CA THR A 274 17.59 12.28 -37.67
C THR A 274 18.90 12.00 -36.91
N ARG A 275 20.06 12.08 -37.57
CA ARG A 275 21.34 11.58 -37.00
C ARG A 275 22.04 12.55 -36.04
N ARG A 276 21.67 13.82 -35.99
CA ARG A 276 22.21 14.81 -35.02
C ARG A 276 21.44 14.87 -33.70
N ILE A 277 20.17 14.48 -33.68
CA ILE A 277 19.33 14.45 -32.46
C ILE A 277 19.59 13.17 -31.66
N ILE A 278 19.83 12.03 -32.33
CA ILE A 278 20.06 10.74 -31.66
C ILE A 278 21.33 10.74 -30.80
N ILE A 279 22.41 11.41 -31.21
CA ILE A 279 23.67 11.41 -30.44
C ILE A 279 23.53 12.22 -29.14
N ILE A 280 22.83 13.35 -29.17
CA ILE A 280 22.59 14.18 -27.98
C ILE A 280 21.65 13.47 -26.99
N VAL A 281 20.62 12.82 -27.51
CA VAL A 281 19.66 12.05 -26.70
C VAL A 281 20.30 10.80 -26.09
N VAL A 282 21.17 10.08 -26.82
CA VAL A 282 21.84 8.89 -26.29
C VAL A 282 22.90 9.25 -25.25
N SER A 283 23.69 10.31 -25.44
CA SER A 283 24.68 10.76 -24.45
C SER A 283 24.02 11.26 -23.16
N THR A 284 22.90 11.99 -23.26
CA THR A 284 22.13 12.44 -22.08
C THR A 284 21.45 11.29 -21.35
N ILE A 285 20.95 10.27 -22.07
CA ILE A 285 20.35 9.07 -21.45
C ILE A 285 21.41 8.21 -20.74
N VAL A 286 22.62 8.08 -21.31
CA VAL A 286 23.70 7.27 -20.72
C VAL A 286 24.26 7.92 -19.46
N GLU A 287 24.47 9.25 -19.46
CA GLU A 287 24.91 9.97 -18.26
C GLU A 287 23.81 10.02 -17.19
N PHE A 288 22.55 10.22 -17.58
CA PHE A 288 21.40 10.19 -16.66
C PHE A 288 21.17 8.79 -16.06
N GLY A 289 21.37 7.73 -16.86
CA GLY A 289 21.30 6.34 -16.40
C GLY A 289 22.40 6.00 -15.39
N LEU A 290 23.61 6.50 -15.59
CA LEU A 290 24.72 6.29 -14.65
C LEU A 290 24.51 7.06 -13.34
N HIS A 291 23.92 8.25 -13.40
CA HIS A 291 23.59 9.04 -12.21
C HIS A 291 22.43 8.45 -11.39
N LEU A 292 21.42 7.87 -12.07
CA LEU A 292 20.34 7.10 -11.45
C LEU A 292 20.83 5.82 -10.78
N LEU A 293 21.83 5.14 -11.35
CA LEU A 293 22.46 3.96 -10.74
C LEU A 293 23.20 4.30 -9.44
N GLN A 294 23.80 5.50 -9.36
CA GLN A 294 24.43 5.97 -8.11
C GLN A 294 23.39 6.32 -7.02
N LEU A 295 22.21 6.83 -7.38
CA LEU A 295 21.11 7.12 -6.45
C LEU A 295 20.47 5.87 -5.83
N LYS A 296 20.48 4.72 -6.52
CA LYS A 296 19.99 3.43 -5.99
C LYS A 296 20.87 2.84 -4.86
N SER A 297 22.06 3.38 -4.64
CA SER A 297 22.98 2.89 -3.58
C SER A 297 22.65 3.42 -2.18
N LEU A 298 21.75 4.40 -2.06
CA LEU A 298 21.27 4.90 -0.78
C LEU A 298 19.99 4.15 -0.41
N ALA A 299 20.10 3.20 0.52
CA ALA A 299 19.00 2.44 1.09
C ALA A 299 17.78 3.35 1.42
N PRO A 300 16.53 2.96 1.07
CA PRO A 300 15.35 3.72 1.46
C PRO A 300 15.21 3.71 2.99
N ARG A 301 15.58 4.82 3.64
CA ARG A 301 15.35 5.09 5.06
C ARG A 301 13.94 5.66 5.23
N LYS A 302 13.12 4.99 6.04
CA LYS A 302 11.83 5.41 6.65
C LYS A 302 11.30 6.80 6.22
N GLN A 303 10.45 6.85 5.20
CA GLN A 303 9.80 8.06 4.68
C GLN A 303 8.49 8.39 5.45
N SER A 304 8.53 8.49 6.78
CA SER A 304 7.30 8.66 7.59
C SER A 304 6.66 10.05 7.44
N GLY A 305 7.45 11.09 7.14
CA GLY A 305 6.97 12.49 7.12
C GLY A 305 6.25 12.93 5.83
N TYR A 306 6.16 12.08 4.81
CA TYR A 306 5.54 12.43 3.52
C TYR A 306 4.19 11.74 3.33
N MET A 307 3.82 10.86 4.27
CA MET A 307 2.61 10.08 4.18
C MET A 307 1.41 10.93 4.59
N ALA A 308 0.36 10.90 3.78
CA ALA A 308 -0.91 11.50 4.15
C ALA A 308 -1.46 10.85 5.44
N PRO A 309 -2.16 11.59 6.32
CA PRO A 309 -2.69 11.07 7.59
C PRO A 309 -3.54 9.83 7.41
N GLU A 310 -4.45 9.83 6.44
CA GLU A 310 -5.31 8.69 6.16
C GLU A 310 -4.52 7.47 5.65
N TYR A 311 -3.40 7.71 4.97
CA TYR A 311 -2.49 6.65 4.52
C TYR A 311 -1.65 6.11 5.69
N ALA A 312 -1.05 6.99 6.49
CA ALA A 312 -0.21 6.61 7.62
C ALA A 312 -1.00 5.94 8.76
N MET A 313 -2.21 6.43 9.05
CA MET A 313 -3.03 5.97 10.16
C MET A 313 -3.97 4.83 9.77
N HIS A 314 -4.47 4.83 8.53
CA HIS A 314 -5.53 3.90 8.11
C HIS A 314 -5.18 3.07 6.87
N GLY A 315 -3.98 3.25 6.27
CA GLY A 315 -3.58 2.57 5.05
C GLY A 315 -4.42 2.94 3.83
N GLN A 316 -5.12 4.07 3.86
CA GLN A 316 -5.98 4.54 2.78
C GLN A 316 -5.11 5.19 1.70
N PHE A 317 -4.96 4.52 0.57
CA PHE A 317 -4.24 5.05 -0.59
C PHE A 317 -5.22 5.69 -1.57
N SER A 318 -4.92 6.90 -2.03
CA SER A 318 -5.70 7.60 -3.04
C SER A 318 -4.84 8.59 -3.80
N VAL A 319 -5.35 9.07 -4.95
CA VAL A 319 -4.73 10.19 -5.68
C VAL A 319 -4.59 11.44 -4.79
N LYS A 320 -5.45 11.61 -3.78
CA LYS A 320 -5.38 12.73 -2.82
C LYS A 320 -4.29 12.55 -1.77
N SER A 321 -3.85 11.31 -1.52
CA SER A 321 -2.70 11.01 -0.67
C SER A 321 -1.39 11.33 -1.40
N ASP A 322 -1.35 11.17 -2.73
CA ASP A 322 -0.25 11.63 -3.58
C ASP A 322 -0.17 13.17 -3.62
N VAL A 323 -1.34 13.85 -3.70
CA VAL A 323 -1.42 15.33 -3.60
C VAL A 323 -0.84 15.83 -2.26
N PHE A 324 -1.14 15.16 -1.15
CA PHE A 324 -0.56 15.50 0.15
C PHE A 324 0.96 15.37 0.14
N SER A 325 1.47 14.23 -0.34
CA SER A 325 2.91 13.96 -0.44
C SER A 325 3.63 15.01 -1.29
N PHE A 326 3.01 15.45 -2.38
CA PHE A 326 3.48 16.55 -3.23
C PHE A 326 3.55 17.88 -2.46
N GLY A 327 2.53 18.20 -1.67
CA GLY A 327 2.52 19.42 -0.85
C GLY A 327 3.68 19.48 0.15
N VAL A 328 3.96 18.36 0.84
CA VAL A 328 5.12 18.24 1.74
C VAL A 328 6.43 18.49 0.99
N LEU A 329 6.59 17.91 -0.20
CA LEU A 329 7.79 18.07 -1.02
C LEU A 329 7.99 19.52 -1.49
N VAL A 330 6.93 20.22 -1.89
CA VAL A 330 7.00 21.64 -2.28
C VAL A 330 7.50 22.48 -1.12
N LEU A 331 6.96 22.27 0.09
CA LEU A 331 7.37 22.99 1.29
C LEU A 331 8.82 22.67 1.69
N GLU A 332 9.24 21.43 1.55
CA GLU A 332 10.63 21.00 1.79
C GLU A 332 11.61 21.67 0.82
N ILE A 333 11.30 21.70 -0.48
CA ILE A 333 12.13 22.33 -1.51
C ILE A 333 12.33 23.81 -1.22
N LEU A 334 11.24 24.52 -0.89
CA LEU A 334 11.30 25.95 -0.58
C LEU A 334 12.09 26.22 0.69
N ARG A 335 12.11 25.28 1.65
CA ARG A 335 12.87 25.40 2.89
C ARG A 335 14.33 24.99 2.78
N GLY A 336 14.69 24.13 1.84
CA GLY A 336 16.06 23.62 1.68
C GLY A 336 16.51 22.66 2.78
N GLN A 337 15.60 22.18 3.64
CA GLN A 337 15.90 21.25 4.75
C GLN A 337 14.96 20.05 4.72
N LYS A 338 15.50 18.84 5.02
CA LYS A 338 14.72 17.59 5.05
C LYS A 338 13.70 17.57 6.19
N ASN A 339 12.54 16.98 5.92
CA ASN A 339 11.41 16.89 6.87
C ASN A 339 11.74 16.12 8.19
N ASN A 340 12.80 15.31 8.23
CA ASN A 340 13.21 14.57 9.44
C ASN A 340 14.20 15.31 10.36
N SER A 341 14.52 16.58 10.10
CA SER A 341 15.51 17.33 10.90
C SER A 341 15.12 18.79 11.12
N PHE A 342 13.95 19.03 11.70
CA PHE A 342 13.60 20.36 12.19
C PHE A 342 14.17 20.57 13.60
N ARG A 343 15.07 21.54 13.76
CA ARG A 343 15.52 22.06 15.07
C ARG A 343 15.44 23.57 15.01
N ASN A 344 14.44 24.16 15.66
CA ASN A 344 14.37 25.60 15.90
C ASN A 344 14.38 25.84 17.41
N GLY A 345 15.57 25.77 18.02
CA GLY A 345 15.73 25.93 19.46
C GLY A 345 15.19 24.74 20.28
N GLU A 346 14.64 25.02 21.47
CA GLU A 346 14.22 24.04 22.48
C GLU A 346 12.86 23.36 22.19
N ASN A 347 12.11 23.79 21.16
CA ASN A 347 10.84 23.17 20.77
C ASN A 347 10.96 22.47 19.41
N VAL A 348 10.55 21.19 19.36
CA VAL A 348 10.47 20.39 18.12
C VAL A 348 9.15 20.73 17.42
N GLU A 349 9.17 21.64 16.45
CA GLU A 349 8.01 21.97 15.60
C GLU A 349 8.10 21.20 14.26
N ASP A 350 7.00 20.68 13.73
CA ASP A 350 6.98 19.99 12.43
C ASP A 350 7.02 21.01 11.26
N LEU A 351 7.56 20.62 10.10
CA LEU A 351 7.67 21.50 8.92
C LEU A 351 6.31 22.07 8.51
N LEU A 352 5.24 21.26 8.57
CA LEU A 352 3.90 21.70 8.21
C LEU A 352 3.35 22.70 9.21
N SER A 353 3.56 22.46 10.51
CA SER A 353 3.21 23.39 11.59
C SER A 353 3.90 24.74 11.43
N TYR A 354 5.21 24.72 11.18
CA TYR A 354 6.00 25.94 10.98
C TYR A 354 5.55 26.71 9.72
N ALA A 355 5.38 26.01 8.60
CA ALA A 355 4.94 26.63 7.35
C ALA A 355 3.55 27.25 7.46
N TRP A 356 2.62 26.55 8.13
CA TRP A 356 1.27 27.04 8.39
C TRP A 356 1.26 28.27 9.31
N LYS A 357 1.98 28.22 10.44
CA LYS A 357 2.05 29.32 11.40
C LYS A 357 2.62 30.59 10.76
N THR A 358 3.76 30.48 10.10
CA THR A 358 4.39 31.62 9.40
C THR A 358 3.52 32.14 8.25
N TRP A 359 2.77 31.27 7.57
CA TRP A 359 1.80 31.70 6.56
C TRP A 359 0.62 32.47 7.18
N ARG A 360 0.05 31.97 8.28
CA ARG A 360 -1.04 32.63 9.01
C ARG A 360 -0.61 34.00 9.57
N GLU A 361 0.62 34.12 10.02
CA GLU A 361 1.21 35.36 10.55
C GLU A 361 1.67 36.35 9.47
N GLY A 362 1.55 36.00 8.18
CA GLY A 362 1.99 36.84 7.06
C GLY A 362 3.51 36.91 6.89
N THR A 363 4.26 36.00 7.53
CA THR A 363 5.73 35.93 7.52
C THR A 363 6.25 34.74 6.71
N SER A 364 5.53 34.29 5.67
CA SER A 364 5.89 33.13 4.83
C SER A 364 7.30 33.18 4.22
N SER A 365 7.89 34.36 4.08
CA SER A 365 9.27 34.54 3.64
C SER A 365 10.31 33.86 4.57
N ASN A 366 9.93 33.56 5.81
CA ASN A 366 10.76 32.85 6.78
C ASN A 366 10.86 31.34 6.51
N VAL A 367 9.87 30.77 5.79
CA VAL A 367 9.94 29.39 5.31
C VAL A 367 11.00 29.25 4.22
N ILE A 368 11.19 30.27 3.40
CA ILE A 368 12.07 30.22 2.23
C ILE A 368 13.54 30.19 2.65
N ASP A 369 14.28 29.22 2.10
CA ASP A 369 15.71 29.07 2.32
C ASP A 369 16.49 30.35 1.94
N PRO A 370 17.45 30.82 2.77
CA PRO A 370 18.24 32.01 2.49
C PRO A 370 18.99 31.98 1.14
N VAL A 371 19.43 30.80 0.68
CA VAL A 371 20.08 30.62 -0.63
C VAL A 371 19.07 30.82 -1.76
N LEU A 372 17.83 30.36 -1.59
CA LEU A 372 16.76 30.62 -2.55
C LEU A 372 16.35 32.11 -2.57
N ARG A 373 16.39 32.79 -1.42
CA ARG A 373 16.14 34.24 -1.32
C ARG A 373 17.20 35.08 -2.03
N ALA A 374 18.46 34.61 -2.06
CA ALA A 374 19.57 35.28 -2.73
C ALA A 374 19.58 35.09 -4.26
N ASN A 375 18.85 34.07 -4.75
CA ASN A 375 18.69 33.79 -6.16
C ASN A 375 17.46 34.54 -6.71
N SER A 376 17.53 35.07 -7.94
CA SER A 376 16.52 35.99 -8.50
C SER A 376 15.18 35.32 -8.91
N VAL A 377 14.66 34.41 -8.09
CA VAL A 377 13.28 33.90 -8.20
C VAL A 377 12.35 34.90 -7.55
N SER A 378 11.17 35.12 -8.12
CA SER A 378 10.21 36.07 -7.56
C SER A 378 9.75 35.58 -6.18
N MET A 379 9.99 36.39 -5.13
CA MET A 379 9.46 36.11 -3.78
C MET A 379 7.95 35.87 -3.79
N ARG A 380 7.23 36.50 -4.73
CA ARG A 380 5.79 36.31 -4.93
C ARG A 380 5.46 34.89 -5.39
N GLU A 381 6.24 34.32 -6.30
CA GLU A 381 6.05 32.94 -6.79
C GLU A 381 6.35 31.93 -5.70
N MET A 382 7.41 32.16 -4.90
CA MET A 382 7.74 31.27 -3.78
C MET A 382 6.67 31.29 -2.70
N ILE A 383 6.15 32.48 -2.34
CA ILE A 383 5.02 32.60 -1.39
C ILE A 383 3.77 31.93 -1.97
N ARG A 384 3.51 32.06 -3.28
CA ARG A 384 2.42 31.37 -3.96
C ARG A 384 2.59 29.84 -3.90
N CYS A 385 3.81 29.33 -4.06
CA CYS A 385 4.10 27.90 -3.93
C CYS A 385 3.92 27.40 -2.48
N ILE A 386 4.28 28.20 -1.46
CA ILE A 386 3.98 27.87 -0.06
C ILE A 386 2.47 27.71 0.13
N HIS A 387 1.69 28.66 -0.38
CA HIS A 387 0.24 28.62 -0.28
C HIS A 387 -0.38 27.41 -0.99
N ILE A 388 0.09 27.08 -2.21
CA ILE A 388 -0.33 25.87 -2.93
C ILE A 388 0.09 24.60 -2.16
N GLY A 389 1.30 24.57 -1.61
CA GLY A 389 1.78 23.48 -0.75
C GLY A 389 0.86 23.25 0.44
N LEU A 390 0.43 24.32 1.12
CA LEU A 390 -0.53 24.27 2.22
C LEU A 390 -1.91 23.75 1.80
N LEU A 391 -2.41 24.14 0.62
CA LEU A 391 -3.64 23.58 0.04
C LEU A 391 -3.53 22.08 -0.27
N CYS A 392 -2.34 21.59 -0.60
CA CYS A 392 -2.10 20.19 -0.87
C CYS A 392 -2.07 19.32 0.41
N VAL A 393 -1.62 19.87 1.54
CA VAL A 393 -1.45 19.14 2.82
C VAL A 393 -2.66 19.25 3.78
N GLN A 394 -3.84 19.60 3.27
CA GLN A 394 -5.05 19.73 4.09
C GLN A 394 -5.40 18.40 4.77
N GLU A 395 -5.85 18.46 6.03
CA GLU A 395 -6.30 17.26 6.75
C GLU A 395 -7.48 16.60 6.05
N ASN A 396 -8.51 17.40 5.75
CA ASN A 396 -9.68 16.95 5.01
C ASN A 396 -9.31 16.63 3.55
N ILE A 397 -9.49 15.37 3.17
CA ILE A 397 -9.20 14.84 1.83
C ILE A 397 -9.96 15.61 0.73
N ALA A 398 -11.19 16.06 1.02
CA ALA A 398 -12.03 16.78 0.05
C ALA A 398 -11.50 18.18 -0.28
N GLU A 399 -10.82 18.83 0.67
CA GLU A 399 -10.28 20.18 0.52
C GLU A 399 -8.95 20.19 -0.25
N ARG A 400 -8.28 19.04 -0.35
CA ARG A 400 -7.07 18.93 -1.17
C ARG A 400 -7.45 19.14 -2.64
N PRO A 401 -6.70 19.93 -3.43
CA PRO A 401 -6.97 20.12 -4.85
C PRO A 401 -6.75 18.83 -5.65
N THR A 402 -7.12 18.84 -6.93
CA THR A 402 -6.66 17.81 -7.88
C THR A 402 -5.29 18.20 -8.43
N MET A 403 -4.48 17.25 -8.89
CA MET A 403 -3.21 17.58 -9.54
C MET A 403 -3.38 18.47 -10.78
N ALA A 404 -4.47 18.32 -11.52
CA ALA A 404 -4.81 19.22 -12.62
C ALA A 404 -5.03 20.66 -12.13
N SER A 405 -5.76 20.84 -11.03
CA SER A 405 -5.93 22.14 -10.38
C SER A 405 -4.58 22.71 -9.90
N VAL A 406 -3.73 21.90 -9.28
CA VAL A 406 -2.39 22.31 -8.82
C VAL A 406 -1.53 22.82 -9.99
N VAL A 407 -1.52 22.10 -11.12
CA VAL A 407 -0.80 22.55 -12.33
C VAL A 407 -1.33 23.90 -12.80
N LEU A 408 -2.66 24.09 -12.88
CA LEU A 408 -3.26 25.37 -13.24
C LEU A 408 -2.88 26.50 -12.26
N MET A 409 -2.88 26.22 -10.96
CA MET A 409 -2.52 27.18 -9.90
C MET A 409 -1.06 27.63 -10.00
N LEU A 410 -0.15 26.72 -10.39
CA LEU A 410 1.27 26.97 -10.62
C LEU A 410 1.52 27.71 -11.93
N SER A 411 0.78 27.38 -13.01
CA SER A 411 0.97 27.99 -14.34
C SER A 411 0.34 29.38 -14.48
N SER A 412 -0.65 29.73 -13.66
CA SER A 412 -1.40 30.99 -13.78
C SER A 412 -1.17 31.91 -12.57
N SER A 413 -0.35 32.95 -12.74
CA SER A 413 -0.03 33.92 -11.68
C SER A 413 -1.22 34.83 -11.27
N SER A 414 -2.26 34.92 -12.10
CA SER A 414 -3.46 35.72 -11.89
C SER A 414 -4.64 34.97 -11.26
N LEU A 415 -4.53 33.65 -11.08
CA LEU A 415 -5.62 32.85 -10.49
C LEU A 415 -5.75 33.14 -8.99
N SER A 416 -6.96 33.46 -8.54
CA SER A 416 -7.31 33.57 -7.12
C SER A 416 -7.35 32.18 -6.48
N LEU A 417 -6.69 32.01 -5.34
CA LEU A 417 -6.54 30.73 -4.66
C LEU A 417 -7.39 30.70 -3.38
N PRO A 418 -7.99 29.54 -3.03
CA PRO A 418 -8.74 29.41 -1.78
C PRO A 418 -7.81 29.52 -0.57
N VAL A 419 -8.34 29.96 0.56
CA VAL A 419 -7.58 30.07 1.81
C VAL A 419 -7.38 28.66 2.39
N PRO A 420 -6.14 28.17 2.57
CA PRO A 420 -5.90 26.88 3.19
C PRO A 420 -6.38 26.88 4.64
N SER A 421 -6.89 25.74 5.10
CA SER A 421 -7.17 25.46 6.51
C SER A 421 -5.97 24.80 7.18
N GLU A 422 -6.08 24.55 8.49
CA GLU A 422 -5.01 23.97 9.28
C GLU A 422 -4.64 22.56 8.79
N PRO A 423 -3.35 22.28 8.47
CA PRO A 423 -2.91 20.95 8.05
C PRO A 423 -3.01 19.92 9.17
N ALA A 424 -3.07 18.64 8.79
CA ALA A 424 -2.99 17.55 9.76
C ALA A 424 -1.58 17.50 10.38
N PHE A 425 -1.48 17.81 11.67
CA PHE A 425 -0.21 17.76 12.38
C PHE A 425 0.10 16.35 12.86
N PHE A 426 1.18 15.76 12.36
CA PHE A 426 1.78 14.59 12.99
C PHE A 426 2.56 15.04 14.22
N LEU A 427 1.98 14.85 15.41
CA LEU A 427 2.75 14.85 16.65
C LEU A 427 3.80 13.73 16.54
N HIS A 428 5.06 14.11 16.28
CA HIS A 428 6.19 13.25 16.59
C HIS A 428 6.17 13.05 18.11
N SER A 429 6.04 11.81 18.55
CA SER A 429 6.06 11.41 19.95
C SER A 429 7.42 11.75 20.59
N GLY A 430 7.55 12.99 21.05
CA GLY A 430 8.45 13.37 22.14
C GLY A 430 7.65 13.30 23.42
N SER A 431 8.04 12.38 24.31
CA SER A 431 7.56 12.24 25.69
C SER A 431 7.17 13.57 26.35
N THR A 432 5.86 13.75 26.61
CA THR A 432 5.31 14.26 27.88
C THR A 432 3.78 14.07 27.87
N ASN A 433 3.29 13.32 28.85
CA ASN A 433 1.85 13.19 29.12
C ASN A 433 1.27 14.57 29.48
N PRO A 434 0.14 15.00 28.88
CA PRO A 434 -0.69 16.01 29.50
C PRO A 434 -1.52 15.34 30.61
N GLU A 435 -1.22 15.67 31.86
CA GLU A 435 -2.12 15.41 33.00
C GLU A 435 -3.52 15.94 32.68
N LEU A 436 -4.52 15.06 32.74
CA LEU A 436 -5.92 15.46 32.88
C LEU A 436 -6.29 15.45 34.37
N PRO A 437 -7.06 16.43 34.87
CA PRO A 437 -7.31 16.61 36.30
C PRO A 437 -8.17 15.48 36.86
N LEU A 438 -7.67 14.83 37.91
CA LEU A 438 -8.38 13.85 38.71
C LEU A 438 -9.61 14.49 39.38
N LEU A 439 -10.80 14.07 38.97
CA LEU A 439 -11.97 14.12 39.85
C LEU A 439 -11.82 13.02 40.91
N GLN A 440 -11.85 13.47 42.14
CA GLN A 440 -11.63 12.77 43.38
C GLN A 440 -12.87 11.95 43.76
N GLU A 441 -12.75 10.62 43.87
CA GLU A 441 -13.60 9.84 44.79
C GLU A 441 -12.82 8.71 45.48
N HIS A 442 -12.68 8.90 46.79
CA HIS A 442 -12.75 7.93 47.90
C HIS A 442 -12.15 6.53 47.75
N GLY A 443 -11.03 6.32 48.45
CA GLY A 443 -10.43 5.02 48.70
C GLY A 443 -11.09 4.21 49.81
N HIS A 444 -10.91 2.90 49.71
CA HIS A 444 -10.85 1.96 50.84
C HIS A 444 -9.56 1.14 50.69
N GLU A 445 -8.80 1.14 51.78
CA GLU A 445 -7.53 0.43 51.97
C GLU A 445 -7.71 -1.09 52.07
N MET A 446 -6.72 -1.87 51.62
CA MET A 446 -5.83 -2.62 52.53
C MET A 446 -4.77 -3.49 51.80
N ALA A 447 -3.52 -3.32 52.28
CA ALA A 447 -2.40 -4.27 52.44
C ALA A 447 -1.93 -5.11 51.23
N VAL A 448 -0.75 -4.86 50.63
CA VAL A 448 0.64 -5.13 51.08
C VAL A 448 0.96 -6.63 51.33
N SER A 449 1.70 -7.25 50.41
CA SER A 449 2.86 -8.09 50.75
C SER A 449 3.75 -8.34 49.52
N ASP A 450 5.02 -7.97 49.65
CA ASP A 450 6.14 -8.17 48.73
C ASP A 450 6.68 -9.63 48.75
N HIS A 451 7.26 -10.06 47.61
CA HIS A 451 8.43 -10.95 47.38
C HIS A 451 8.79 -12.09 48.40
N SER A 452 9.24 -13.31 48.05
CA SER A 452 10.08 -13.80 46.94
C SER A 452 10.25 -15.34 46.94
N THR A 453 10.73 -15.84 45.78
CA THR A 453 11.62 -17.00 45.50
C THR A 453 11.21 -18.46 45.75
N ASN A 454 11.46 -19.25 44.68
CA ASN A 454 11.25 -20.68 44.53
C ASN A 454 12.26 -21.54 45.29
N GLU A 455 11.81 -22.67 45.82
CA GLU A 455 12.62 -23.88 45.95
C GLU A 455 11.81 -25.10 45.49
N VAL A 456 12.41 -25.89 44.60
CA VAL A 456 11.92 -27.18 44.13
C VAL A 456 12.38 -28.25 45.11
N SER A 457 11.52 -29.22 45.43
CA SER A 457 11.97 -30.53 45.91
C SER A 457 11.01 -31.63 45.45
N ILE A 458 11.63 -32.63 44.85
CA ILE A 458 11.10 -33.86 44.28
C ILE A 458 10.58 -34.77 45.39
N THR A 459 9.52 -35.54 45.15
CA THR A 459 9.19 -36.68 46.01
C THR A 459 8.89 -37.90 45.15
N GLU A 460 9.71 -38.93 45.32
CA GLU A 460 9.54 -40.28 44.78
C GLU A 460 8.36 -41.01 45.45
N LEU A 461 7.79 -41.94 44.69
CA LEU A 461 6.78 -42.93 45.10
C LEU A 461 7.39 -44.05 45.96
N ASP A 462 6.62 -44.61 46.90
CA ASP A 462 6.01 -45.97 46.88
C ASP A 462 5.57 -46.39 48.33
N PRO A 463 5.07 -47.61 48.62
CA PRO A 463 3.83 -48.29 48.22
C PRO A 463 2.89 -48.63 49.41
N ARG A 464 1.59 -48.81 49.16
CA ARG A 464 0.78 -49.98 49.60
C ARG A 464 -0.65 -49.93 49.06
#